data_AF-A0A382TAW3-F1
#
_entry.id   AF-A0A382TAW3-F1
#
_cell.length_a   1.000
_cell.length_b   1.000
_cell.length_c   1.000
_cell.angle_alpha   90.00
_cell.angle_beta   90.00
_cell.angle_gamma   90.00
#
_symmetry.space_group_name_H-M   'P 1'
#
loop_
_entity.id
_entity.type
_entity.pdbx_description
1 polymer ?
#
loop_
_entity_poly.entity_id
_entity_poly.type
_entity_poly.pdbx_seq_one_letter_code
_entity_poly.pdbx_strand_id
1 'polypeptide(L)'
;VVVTATEDVVVTATEEFTLNGDNISLNGSGTITIKNESGQGNKISFIVDDETELLKMEVDNADGIIKLLAETKIAADDNLESYINATDSGVRLNVKGKEKVLVHAVDENDGVIQLLAKDSVNLNADNIVITSENEFTVSNDMRVGGEFRVSPIDDDTPEFSISYDGEDNFTLANETGTDILFAVGVDNNEVMRIDGDEESLLMGRSQQLQFANNTTYIHHTEAEILEIVAPTLNLTTEIKTNVSTNLHVGSSLTVGDEDEPLTMSQVDGDVLIRNVDINQDLKIGVTRAGPTEDYVLTLDGTD
;
A
#
# COMPACT_ATOMS: atom_id res chain seq x y z
N VAL A 1 27.12 38.79 -61.97
CA VAL A 1 26.39 40.05 -62.23
C VAL A 1 25.94 40.59 -60.88
N VAL A 2 26.25 41.84 -60.55
CA VAL A 2 25.73 42.47 -59.33
C VAL A 2 24.51 43.28 -59.76
N VAL A 3 23.35 42.94 -59.23
CA VAL A 3 22.12 43.71 -59.44
C VAL A 3 21.95 44.64 -58.23
N THR A 4 21.95 45.94 -58.48
CA THR A 4 21.69 46.96 -57.46
C THR A 4 20.50 47.80 -57.93
N ALA A 5 19.39 47.76 -57.20
CA ALA A 5 18.17 48.49 -57.53
C ALA A 5 17.75 49.38 -56.35
N THR A 6 17.20 50.56 -56.64
CA THR A 6 16.61 51.48 -55.66
C THR A 6 15.12 51.27 -55.45
N GLU A 7 14.52 50.41 -56.29
CA GLU A 7 13.11 50.03 -56.30
C GLU A 7 13.01 48.50 -56.29
N ASP A 8 11.79 47.97 -56.20
CA ASP A 8 11.52 46.54 -56.12
C ASP A 8 12.11 45.78 -57.32
N VAL A 9 12.80 44.67 -57.03
CA VAL A 9 13.25 43.72 -58.05
C VAL A 9 12.19 42.64 -58.19
N VAL A 10 11.42 42.70 -59.28
CA VAL A 10 10.42 41.67 -59.60
C VAL A 10 11.03 40.66 -60.58
N VAL A 11 11.14 39.40 -60.15
CA VAL A 11 11.55 38.29 -61.02
C VAL A 11 10.32 37.44 -61.33
N THR A 12 9.99 37.30 -62.62
CA THR A 12 8.90 36.42 -63.09
C THR A 12 9.52 35.30 -63.91
N ALA A 13 9.58 34.09 -63.34
CA ALA A 13 10.00 32.88 -64.04
C ALA A 13 8.77 32.06 -64.45
N THR A 14 8.76 31.53 -65.67
CA THR A 14 7.65 30.70 -66.19
C THR A 14 7.78 29.21 -65.86
N GLU A 15 8.98 28.78 -65.47
CA GLU A 15 9.28 27.38 -65.14
C GLU A 15 9.93 27.31 -63.75
N GLU A 16 11.19 27.75 -63.63
CA GLU A 16 11.97 27.64 -62.40
C GLU A 16 12.73 28.94 -62.08
N PHE A 17 12.83 29.26 -60.79
CA PHE A 17 13.78 30.23 -60.28
C PHE A 17 14.74 29.55 -59.30
N THR A 18 16.01 29.44 -59.69
CA THR A 18 17.05 28.78 -58.90
C THR A 18 18.08 29.81 -58.42
N LEU A 19 18.47 29.71 -57.14
CA LEU A 19 19.55 30.48 -56.53
C LEU A 19 20.69 29.52 -56.19
N ASN A 20 21.75 29.49 -57.00
CA ASN A 20 22.87 28.55 -56.87
C ASN A 20 24.12 29.24 -56.30
N GLY A 21 24.09 29.58 -55.02
CA GLY A 21 25.25 30.18 -54.34
C GLY A 21 25.46 29.59 -52.96
N ASP A 22 26.72 29.52 -52.52
CA ASP A 22 27.11 29.03 -51.19
C ASP A 22 26.42 29.83 -50.07
N ASN A 23 26.14 31.11 -50.32
CA ASN A 23 25.47 32.01 -49.39
C ASN A 23 24.27 32.69 -50.07
N ILE A 24 23.07 32.24 -49.74
CA ILE A 24 21.82 32.92 -50.11
C ILE A 24 21.33 33.66 -48.87
N SER A 25 21.26 34.99 -48.96
CA SER A 25 20.83 35.83 -47.84
C SER A 25 19.67 36.72 -48.29
N LEU A 26 18.54 36.59 -47.60
CA LEU A 26 17.37 37.45 -47.79
C LEU A 26 17.30 38.39 -46.58
N ASN A 27 17.68 39.65 -46.77
CA ASN A 27 17.71 40.65 -45.70
C ASN A 27 16.74 41.78 -46.03
N GLY A 28 15.90 42.13 -45.07
CA GLY A 28 14.99 43.26 -45.17
C GLY A 28 14.61 43.76 -43.77
N SER A 29 14.21 45.02 -43.67
CA SER A 29 13.66 45.58 -42.43
C SER A 29 12.20 45.20 -42.19
N GLY A 30 11.54 44.58 -43.19
CA GLY A 30 10.16 44.09 -43.13
C GLY A 30 10.07 42.56 -43.15
N THR A 31 8.86 42.05 -43.36
CA THR A 31 8.58 40.60 -43.40
C THR A 31 9.01 39.97 -44.72
N ILE A 32 9.70 38.83 -44.66
CA ILE A 32 9.94 37.95 -45.82
C ILE A 32 8.76 36.98 -45.90
N THR A 33 8.05 36.98 -47.03
CA THR A 33 6.89 36.10 -47.24
C THR A 33 7.22 35.10 -48.35
N ILE A 34 7.07 33.80 -48.05
CA ILE A 34 7.08 32.73 -49.04
C ILE A 34 5.63 32.24 -49.16
N LYS A 35 5.01 32.46 -50.32
CA LYS A 35 3.61 32.09 -50.55
C LYS A 35 3.53 31.06 -51.67
N ASN A 36 2.92 29.91 -51.36
CA ASN A 36 2.57 28.91 -52.36
C ASN A 36 1.05 29.01 -52.61
N GLU A 37 0.66 29.65 -53.72
CA GLU A 37 -0.72 30.11 -53.96
C GLU A 37 -1.62 29.18 -54.80
N SER A 38 -1.18 27.98 -55.23
CA SER A 38 -1.94 27.22 -56.24
C SER A 38 -2.24 25.75 -55.90
N GLY A 39 -3.52 25.43 -55.62
CA GLY A 39 -4.06 24.06 -55.63
C GLY A 39 -4.28 23.41 -54.25
N GLN A 40 -4.91 22.22 -54.25
CA GLN A 40 -4.94 21.35 -53.07
C GLN A 40 -3.56 20.69 -52.89
N GLY A 41 -3.02 20.69 -51.66
CA GLY A 41 -1.76 20.03 -51.35
C GLY A 41 -0.48 20.85 -51.58
N ASN A 42 -0.54 22.18 -51.39
CA ASN A 42 0.64 23.05 -51.42
C ASN A 42 1.66 22.64 -50.37
N LYS A 43 2.93 22.60 -50.77
CA LYS A 43 4.06 22.14 -49.94
C LYS A 43 5.15 23.19 -49.91
N ILE A 44 5.77 23.35 -48.76
CA ILE A 44 7.07 23.98 -48.59
C ILE A 44 7.95 22.93 -47.92
N SER A 45 9.04 22.59 -48.59
CA SER A 45 9.92 21.48 -48.24
C SER A 45 11.33 22.00 -48.05
N PHE A 46 11.96 21.63 -46.94
CA PHE A 46 13.37 21.90 -46.70
C PHE A 46 14.12 20.58 -46.88
N ILE A 47 14.90 20.51 -47.96
CA ILE A 47 15.65 19.32 -48.38
C ILE A 47 17.13 19.60 -48.13
N VAL A 48 17.84 18.59 -47.62
CA VAL A 48 19.31 18.61 -47.52
C VAL A 48 19.84 17.43 -48.34
N ASP A 49 20.84 17.71 -49.19
CA ASP A 49 21.45 16.76 -50.14
C ASP A 49 20.46 16.13 -51.15
N ASP A 50 20.82 14.97 -51.74
CA ASP A 50 20.14 14.27 -52.83
C ASP A 50 18.74 13.75 -52.43
N GLU A 51 17.77 14.67 -52.26
CA GLU A 51 16.34 14.45 -52.06
C GLU A 51 15.86 14.09 -50.64
N THR A 52 16.69 14.25 -49.60
CA THR A 52 16.23 14.02 -48.22
C THR A 52 15.46 15.21 -47.66
N GLU A 53 14.13 15.10 -47.64
CA GLU A 53 13.24 16.10 -47.03
C GLU A 53 13.29 16.00 -45.49
N LEU A 54 13.71 17.07 -44.81
CA LEU A 54 13.83 17.10 -43.34
C LEU A 54 12.58 17.69 -42.66
N LEU A 55 12.01 18.72 -43.29
CA LEU A 55 10.86 19.46 -42.77
C LEU A 55 9.87 19.71 -43.90
N LYS A 56 8.62 19.34 -43.67
CA LYS A 56 7.51 19.60 -44.58
C LYS A 56 6.40 20.35 -43.89
N MET A 57 5.98 21.45 -44.50
CA MET A 57 4.78 22.18 -44.09
C MET A 57 3.70 21.86 -45.12
N GLU A 58 2.61 21.22 -44.66
CA GLU A 58 1.51 20.78 -45.51
C GLU A 58 0.20 21.22 -44.87
N VAL A 59 -0.69 21.77 -45.69
CA VAL A 59 -2.08 22.01 -45.32
C VAL A 59 -2.89 20.88 -45.92
N ASP A 60 -3.30 19.94 -45.09
CA ASP A 60 -4.23 18.89 -45.48
C ASP A 60 -5.54 19.06 -44.69
N ASN A 61 -6.66 19.16 -45.41
CA ASN A 61 -8.01 19.22 -44.86
C ASN A 61 -8.23 20.18 -43.65
N ALA A 62 -7.81 21.44 -43.81
CA ALA A 62 -8.02 22.60 -42.92
C ALA A 62 -7.02 22.78 -41.75
N ASP A 63 -6.20 21.78 -41.43
CA ASP A 63 -5.16 21.93 -40.40
C ASP A 63 -3.78 22.08 -41.04
N GLY A 64 -3.15 23.24 -40.85
CA GLY A 64 -1.76 23.44 -41.22
C GLY A 64 -0.86 22.69 -40.25
N ILE A 65 -0.20 21.63 -40.71
CA ILE A 65 0.68 20.81 -39.87
C ILE A 65 2.14 20.92 -40.32
N ILE A 66 3.03 21.04 -39.34
CA ILE A 66 4.47 20.95 -39.53
C ILE A 66 4.87 19.50 -39.28
N LYS A 67 5.34 18.81 -40.32
CA LYS A 67 5.79 17.43 -40.26
C LYS A 67 7.31 17.37 -40.23
N LEU A 68 7.85 16.69 -39.21
CA LEU A 68 9.21 16.17 -39.24
C LEU A 68 9.17 14.85 -40.02
N LEU A 69 10.09 14.68 -40.96
CA LEU A 69 10.16 13.49 -41.80
C LEU A 69 11.34 12.60 -41.40
N ALA A 70 11.24 11.30 -41.69
CA ALA A 70 12.25 10.29 -41.35
C ALA A 70 12.64 10.31 -39.85
N GLU A 71 13.93 10.22 -39.52
CA GLU A 71 14.46 10.26 -38.15
C GLU A 71 14.84 11.69 -37.69
N THR A 72 14.33 12.72 -38.38
CA THR A 72 14.67 14.12 -38.10
C THR A 72 14.26 14.51 -36.67
N LYS A 73 15.16 15.23 -35.99
CA LYS A 73 15.01 15.68 -34.60
C LYS A 73 14.98 17.20 -34.55
N ILE A 74 14.15 17.75 -33.66
CA ILE A 74 14.28 19.15 -33.22
C ILE A 74 15.15 19.12 -31.97
N ALA A 75 16.43 19.46 -32.10
CA ALA A 75 17.35 19.60 -30.99
C ALA A 75 17.36 21.04 -30.47
N ALA A 76 17.48 21.19 -29.14
CA ALA A 76 17.82 22.46 -28.53
C ALA A 76 19.35 22.55 -28.50
N ASP A 77 19.94 23.35 -29.40
CA ASP A 77 21.39 23.52 -29.58
C ASP A 77 22.09 22.34 -30.27
N ASP A 78 23.43 22.33 -30.29
CA ASP A 78 24.29 21.28 -30.88
C ASP A 78 24.25 19.93 -30.14
N ASN A 79 23.31 19.74 -29.20
CA ASN A 79 23.22 18.56 -28.34
C ASN A 79 22.23 17.51 -28.90
N LEU A 80 22.77 16.40 -29.43
CA LEU A 80 21.98 15.29 -29.98
C LEU A 80 21.21 14.47 -28.93
N GLU A 81 21.46 14.69 -27.63
CA GLU A 81 20.84 13.96 -26.52
C GLU A 81 19.56 14.62 -25.96
N SER A 82 19.26 15.85 -26.38
CA SER A 82 18.02 16.54 -26.04
C SER A 82 17.22 16.82 -27.32
N TYR A 83 16.07 16.18 -27.50
CA TYR A 83 15.29 16.34 -28.71
C TYR A 83 13.80 16.05 -28.54
N ILE A 84 13.03 16.56 -29.51
CA ILE A 84 11.67 16.11 -29.80
C ILE A 84 11.69 15.45 -31.18
N ASN A 85 11.13 14.24 -31.28
CA ASN A 85 10.89 13.58 -32.56
C ASN A 85 9.68 12.65 -32.50
N ALA A 86 9.26 12.16 -33.65
CA ALA A 86 8.33 11.06 -33.74
C ALA A 86 9.01 9.86 -34.39
N THR A 87 8.72 8.65 -33.92
CA THR A 87 9.22 7.40 -34.50
C THR A 87 8.04 6.50 -34.89
N ASP A 88 8.33 5.41 -35.60
CA ASP A 88 7.34 4.41 -36.03
C ASP A 88 6.18 5.03 -36.82
N SER A 89 6.53 5.90 -37.77
CA SER A 89 5.55 6.64 -38.60
C SER A 89 4.56 7.48 -37.78
N GLY A 90 5.02 8.09 -36.68
CA GLY A 90 4.21 8.98 -35.85
C GLY A 90 3.48 8.28 -34.70
N VAL A 91 3.63 6.96 -34.56
CA VAL A 91 2.98 6.19 -33.48
C VAL A 91 3.60 6.52 -32.11
N ARG A 92 4.88 6.90 -32.07
CA ARG A 92 5.56 7.30 -30.84
C ARG A 92 6.04 8.74 -30.96
N LEU A 93 5.69 9.57 -29.99
CA LEU A 93 6.30 10.89 -29.79
C LEU A 93 7.33 10.74 -28.66
N ASN A 94 8.58 11.09 -28.93
CA ASN A 94 9.62 11.09 -27.91
C ASN A 94 9.94 12.54 -27.53
N VAL A 95 9.99 12.78 -26.22
CA VAL A 95 10.53 14.00 -25.63
C VAL A 95 11.68 13.57 -24.73
N LYS A 96 12.92 13.83 -25.16
CA LYS A 96 14.12 13.44 -24.45
C LYS A 96 14.88 14.67 -23.99
N GLY A 97 15.23 14.73 -22.72
CA GLY A 97 16.24 15.63 -22.20
C GLY A 97 17.49 14.85 -21.83
N LYS A 98 18.68 15.40 -22.09
CA LYS A 98 19.96 14.82 -21.64
C LYS A 98 20.01 14.64 -20.12
N GLU A 99 19.45 15.59 -19.38
CA GLU A 99 19.45 15.60 -17.91
C GLU A 99 18.03 15.46 -17.34
N LYS A 100 17.11 16.33 -17.78
CA LYS A 100 15.73 16.39 -17.26
C LYS A 100 14.77 16.82 -18.36
N VAL A 101 13.51 16.42 -18.21
CA VAL A 101 12.36 17.01 -18.91
C VAL A 101 11.49 17.65 -17.82
N LEU A 102 11.22 18.94 -17.94
CA LEU A 102 10.34 19.67 -17.03
C LEU A 102 8.99 19.85 -17.70
N VAL A 103 7.93 19.45 -17.01
CA VAL A 103 6.54 19.71 -17.39
C VAL A 103 5.90 20.37 -16.18
N HIS A 104 5.41 21.59 -16.33
CA HIS A 104 4.80 22.34 -15.22
C HIS A 104 3.63 23.18 -15.72
N ALA A 105 2.58 23.26 -14.93
CA ALA A 105 1.55 24.29 -15.05
C ALA A 105 1.94 25.47 -14.14
N VAL A 106 1.81 26.70 -14.62
CA VAL A 106 2.37 27.90 -13.93
C VAL A 106 1.31 28.61 -13.08
N ASP A 107 0.03 28.35 -13.30
CA ASP A 107 -1.04 29.02 -12.56
C ASP A 107 -1.12 28.47 -11.13
N GLU A 108 -0.93 29.36 -10.15
CA GLU A 108 -0.93 29.03 -8.72
C GLU A 108 -2.31 28.60 -8.19
N ASN A 109 -3.39 28.92 -8.91
CA ASN A 109 -4.76 28.59 -8.49
C ASN A 109 -5.34 27.41 -9.29
N ASP A 110 -5.02 27.34 -10.59
CA ASP A 110 -5.69 26.41 -11.53
C ASP A 110 -4.71 25.54 -12.35
N GLY A 111 -3.42 25.55 -12.03
CA GLY A 111 -2.40 24.84 -12.78
C GLY A 111 -2.50 23.32 -12.62
N VAL A 112 -2.84 22.60 -13.70
CA VAL A 112 -2.91 21.13 -13.69
C VAL A 112 -2.10 20.53 -14.83
N ILE A 113 -1.27 19.52 -14.51
CA ILE A 113 -0.71 18.60 -15.49
C ILE A 113 -1.61 17.37 -15.53
N GLN A 114 -2.23 17.08 -16.67
CA GLN A 114 -3.09 15.91 -16.84
C GLN A 114 -2.48 14.91 -17.81
N LEU A 115 -2.48 13.63 -17.43
CA LEU A 115 -2.11 12.50 -18.27
C LEU A 115 -3.34 11.60 -18.47
N LEU A 116 -3.93 11.64 -19.65
CA LEU A 116 -5.11 10.87 -20.01
C LEU A 116 -4.69 9.72 -20.94
N ALA A 117 -4.85 8.48 -20.49
CA ALA A 117 -4.57 7.29 -21.29
C ALA A 117 -5.83 6.42 -21.38
N LYS A 118 -6.08 5.83 -22.56
CA LYS A 118 -7.21 4.90 -22.77
C LYS A 118 -7.01 3.57 -22.03
N ASP A 119 -5.75 3.14 -21.91
CA ASP A 119 -5.39 1.84 -21.36
C ASP A 119 -4.54 2.01 -20.10
N SER A 120 -3.35 2.57 -20.23
CA SER A 120 -2.43 2.73 -19.09
C SER A 120 -1.46 3.90 -19.24
N VAL A 121 -0.99 4.41 -18.10
CA VAL A 121 0.21 5.24 -17.99
C VAL A 121 1.28 4.34 -17.38
N ASN A 122 2.33 4.04 -18.15
CA ASN A 122 3.41 3.17 -17.71
C ASN A 122 4.62 4.02 -17.29
N LEU A 123 5.02 3.91 -16.03
CA LEU A 123 6.21 4.55 -15.48
C LEU A 123 7.23 3.45 -15.19
N ASN A 124 8.27 3.36 -16.02
CA ASN A 124 9.33 2.36 -15.90
C ASN A 124 10.65 3.08 -15.62
N ALA A 125 11.02 3.14 -14.34
CA ALA A 125 12.26 3.74 -13.86
C ALA A 125 12.70 3.03 -12.58
N ASP A 126 14.00 3.11 -12.24
CA ASP A 126 14.53 2.56 -10.99
C ASP A 126 13.89 3.22 -9.76
N ASN A 127 13.50 4.49 -9.87
CA ASN A 127 12.80 5.22 -8.82
C ASN A 127 11.72 6.14 -9.41
N ILE A 128 10.55 6.17 -8.79
CA ILE A 128 9.45 7.08 -9.09
C ILE A 128 9.12 7.82 -7.80
N VAL A 129 9.38 9.12 -7.77
CA VAL A 129 9.11 9.97 -6.60
C VAL A 129 7.90 10.84 -6.90
N ILE A 130 6.90 10.77 -6.03
CA ILE A 130 5.73 11.64 -6.05
C ILE A 130 5.75 12.45 -4.75
N THR A 131 5.97 13.75 -4.86
CA THR A 131 5.95 14.67 -3.73
C THR A 131 4.69 15.52 -3.83
N SER A 132 3.80 15.38 -2.85
CA SER A 132 2.58 16.19 -2.70
C SER A 132 2.56 16.81 -1.31
N GLU A 133 2.29 18.10 -1.23
CA GLU A 133 2.21 18.81 0.07
C GLU A 133 0.89 18.53 0.81
N ASN A 134 -0.14 18.07 0.08
CA ASN A 134 -1.48 17.90 0.64
C ASN A 134 -1.93 16.43 0.63
N GLU A 135 -2.05 15.83 -0.55
CA GLU A 135 -2.67 14.50 -0.68
C GLU A 135 -2.13 13.73 -1.90
N PHE A 136 -2.03 12.42 -1.75
CA PHE A 136 -1.91 11.46 -2.85
C PHE A 136 -3.16 10.57 -2.85
N THR A 137 -3.99 10.68 -3.88
CA THR A 137 -5.27 9.96 -3.96
C THR A 137 -5.20 8.85 -5.01
N VAL A 138 -5.56 7.62 -4.62
CA VAL A 138 -5.85 6.51 -5.54
C VAL A 138 -7.32 6.14 -5.37
N SER A 139 -8.15 6.42 -6.38
CA SER A 139 -9.61 6.23 -6.26
C SER A 139 -10.09 4.78 -6.41
N ASN A 140 -9.21 3.87 -6.82
CA ASN A 140 -9.48 2.44 -6.96
C ASN A 140 -8.41 1.64 -6.20
N ASP A 141 -8.31 0.34 -6.47
CA ASP A 141 -7.34 -0.53 -5.82
C ASP A 141 -5.88 -0.12 -6.14
N MET A 142 -5.02 -0.18 -5.12
CA MET A 142 -3.57 -0.09 -5.25
C MET A 142 -2.97 -1.48 -5.10
N ARG A 143 -2.10 -1.87 -6.05
CA ARG A 143 -1.32 -3.11 -5.95
C ARG A 143 0.14 -2.76 -5.70
N VAL A 144 0.68 -3.23 -4.58
CA VAL A 144 2.10 -3.10 -4.23
C VAL A 144 2.75 -4.47 -4.42
N GLY A 145 3.78 -4.53 -5.27
CA GLY A 145 4.45 -5.79 -5.60
C GLY A 145 5.51 -6.23 -4.59
N GLY A 146 6.00 -5.30 -3.78
CA GLY A 146 6.95 -5.55 -2.70
C GLY A 146 6.36 -5.11 -1.37
N GLU A 147 7.03 -4.15 -0.73
CA GLU A 147 6.64 -3.65 0.58
C GLU A 147 5.98 -2.27 0.49
N PHE A 148 4.88 -2.09 1.21
CA PHE A 148 4.29 -0.78 1.45
C PHE A 148 4.78 -0.25 2.80
N ARG A 149 5.49 0.88 2.78
CA ARG A 149 6.08 1.50 3.97
C ARG A 149 5.44 2.85 4.25
N VAL A 150 5.23 3.15 5.52
CA VAL A 150 4.87 4.47 6.02
C VAL A 150 5.97 4.90 6.98
N SER A 151 6.65 5.99 6.65
CA SER A 151 7.77 6.51 7.43
C SER A 151 7.89 8.04 7.26
N PRO A 152 8.55 8.72 8.20
CA PRO A 152 9.02 10.08 7.99
C PRO A 152 9.95 10.14 6.77
N ILE A 153 9.90 11.26 6.04
CA ILE A 153 10.60 11.45 4.76
C ILE A 153 12.14 11.28 4.87
N ASP A 154 12.70 11.52 6.05
CA ASP A 154 14.15 11.57 6.28
C ASP A 154 14.70 10.37 7.10
N ASP A 155 13.89 9.34 7.33
CA ASP A 155 14.31 8.13 8.05
C ASP A 155 14.10 6.88 7.21
N ASP A 156 15.19 6.12 6.99
CA ASP A 156 15.16 4.85 6.27
C ASP A 156 14.54 3.71 7.11
N THR A 157 14.22 3.96 8.38
CA THR A 157 13.52 3.01 9.24
C THR A 157 12.00 3.18 9.09
N PRO A 158 11.28 2.22 8.51
CA PRO A 158 9.83 2.33 8.39
C PRO A 158 9.16 2.26 9.76
N GLU A 159 8.25 3.19 10.04
CA GLU A 159 7.43 3.14 11.26
C GLU A 159 6.35 2.06 11.12
N PHE A 160 5.82 1.86 9.90
CA PHE A 160 4.84 0.83 9.62
C PHE A 160 5.08 0.22 8.25
N SER A 161 5.11 -1.12 8.18
CA SER A 161 5.29 -1.86 6.93
C SER A 161 4.21 -2.93 6.74
N ILE A 162 3.77 -3.07 5.48
CA ILE A 162 2.95 -4.17 5.00
C ILE A 162 3.75 -4.88 3.91
N SER A 163 4.12 -6.14 4.17
CA SER A 163 4.96 -6.92 3.27
C SER A 163 4.41 -8.32 3.02
N TYR A 164 4.77 -8.86 1.86
CA TYR A 164 4.64 -10.28 1.54
C TYR A 164 6.04 -10.81 1.25
N ASP A 165 6.46 -11.84 1.97
CA ASP A 165 7.82 -12.39 1.88
C ASP A 165 8.06 -13.23 0.62
N GLY A 166 7.02 -13.47 -0.18
CA GLY A 166 7.10 -14.26 -1.41
C GLY A 166 7.06 -15.77 -1.18
N GLU A 167 7.02 -16.22 0.08
CA GLU A 167 6.88 -17.61 0.46
C GLU A 167 5.44 -17.84 0.92
N ASP A 168 5.09 -17.42 2.12
CA ASP A 168 3.77 -17.67 2.70
C ASP A 168 3.28 -16.55 3.65
N ASN A 169 4.17 -15.76 4.26
CA ASN A 169 3.75 -14.84 5.29
C ASN A 169 3.42 -13.47 4.72
N PHE A 170 2.24 -13.00 5.10
CA PHE A 170 1.87 -11.61 5.02
C PHE A 170 2.11 -10.98 6.39
N THR A 171 2.92 -9.92 6.42
CA THR A 171 3.37 -9.29 7.66
C THR A 171 2.86 -7.86 7.73
N LEU A 172 2.24 -7.53 8.88
CA LEU A 172 2.05 -6.16 9.34
C LEU A 172 3.05 -5.95 10.48
N ALA A 173 4.00 -5.04 10.28
CA ALA A 173 5.02 -4.76 11.28
C ALA A 173 5.08 -3.27 11.62
N ASN A 174 5.40 -3.00 12.88
CA ASN A 174 5.91 -1.73 13.35
C ASN A 174 7.36 -1.96 13.76
N GLU A 175 8.32 -1.34 13.07
CA GLU A 175 9.74 -1.67 13.20
C GLU A 175 10.48 -0.78 14.22
N THR A 176 9.74 0.11 14.90
CA THR A 176 10.31 1.11 15.82
C THR A 176 10.11 0.81 17.30
N GLY A 177 9.49 -0.35 17.63
CA GLY A 177 9.10 -0.70 19.00
C GLY A 177 7.91 0.10 19.53
N THR A 178 7.32 0.97 18.71
CA THR A 178 6.08 1.65 19.06
C THR A 178 4.86 0.73 18.88
N ASP A 179 3.75 1.10 19.50
CA ASP A 179 2.53 0.31 19.50
C ASP A 179 1.78 0.36 18.15
N ILE A 180 0.97 -0.67 17.88
CA ILE A 180 -0.10 -0.61 16.88
C ILE A 180 -1.44 -0.48 17.61
N LEU A 181 -2.12 0.67 17.44
CA LEU A 181 -3.40 0.95 18.09
C LEU A 181 -4.57 0.79 17.11
N PHE A 182 -5.56 0.01 17.53
CA PHE A 182 -6.87 -0.02 16.88
C PHE A 182 -7.82 0.87 17.67
N ALA A 183 -8.31 1.94 17.03
CA ALA A 183 -9.12 2.96 17.67
C ALA A 183 -10.42 3.23 16.91
N VAL A 184 -11.44 3.75 17.61
CA VAL A 184 -12.74 4.08 17.04
C VAL A 184 -13.23 5.47 17.45
N GLY A 185 -13.96 6.13 16.54
CA GLY A 185 -14.54 7.45 16.77
C GLY A 185 -13.56 8.60 16.46
N VAL A 186 -14.08 9.83 16.56
CA VAL A 186 -13.36 11.05 16.17
C VAL A 186 -12.19 11.41 17.08
N ASP A 187 -12.16 10.84 18.29
CA ASP A 187 -11.11 11.08 19.29
C ASP A 187 -10.08 9.95 19.36
N ASN A 188 -10.09 9.01 18.41
CA ASN A 188 -9.26 7.81 18.42
C ASN A 188 -9.34 7.06 19.76
N ASN A 189 -10.55 6.76 20.23
CA ASN A 189 -10.71 5.94 21.43
C ASN A 189 -10.15 4.55 21.16
N GLU A 190 -9.04 4.22 21.82
CA GLU A 190 -8.39 2.92 21.71
C GLU A 190 -9.37 1.79 22.05
N VAL A 191 -9.26 0.68 21.34
CA VAL A 191 -10.05 -0.55 21.53
C VAL A 191 -9.14 -1.75 21.78
N MET A 192 -7.99 -1.80 21.10
CA MET A 192 -7.01 -2.87 21.19
C MET A 192 -5.62 -2.31 20.83
N ARG A 193 -4.58 -2.84 21.46
CA ARG A 193 -3.18 -2.49 21.18
C ARG A 193 -2.32 -3.73 21.04
N ILE A 194 -1.49 -3.75 20.01
CA ILE A 194 -0.30 -4.61 19.98
C ILE A 194 0.83 -3.77 20.54
N ASP A 195 1.31 -4.18 21.71
CA ASP A 195 2.39 -3.53 22.43
C ASP A 195 3.72 -3.86 21.75
N GLY A 196 4.41 -2.83 21.28
CA GLY A 196 5.67 -3.00 20.54
C GLY A 196 6.85 -3.32 21.44
N ASP A 197 6.87 -2.82 22.68
CA ASP A 197 7.95 -3.03 23.64
C ASP A 197 7.82 -4.40 24.31
N GLU A 198 6.59 -4.79 24.68
CA GLU A 198 6.30 -6.08 25.30
C GLU A 198 6.01 -7.22 24.29
N GLU A 199 5.93 -6.92 22.99
CA GLU A 199 5.54 -7.85 21.91
C GLU A 199 4.23 -8.61 22.24
N SER A 200 3.26 -7.91 22.83
CA SER A 200 2.10 -8.53 23.45
C SER A 200 0.78 -7.90 23.00
N LEU A 201 -0.31 -8.60 23.23
CA LEU A 201 -1.64 -8.00 23.14
C LEU A 201 -1.98 -7.34 24.48
N LEU A 202 -2.05 -6.01 24.50
CA LEU A 202 -2.47 -5.25 25.67
C LEU A 202 -3.95 -4.87 25.57
N MET A 203 -4.72 -5.26 26.58
CA MET A 203 -6.11 -4.82 26.77
C MET A 203 -6.11 -3.66 27.77
N GLY A 204 -6.17 -2.42 27.28
CA GLY A 204 -6.11 -1.24 28.12
C GLY A 204 -7.43 -0.92 28.84
N ARG A 205 -7.36 -0.33 30.04
CA ARG A 205 -8.53 0.19 30.78
C ARG A 205 -9.63 -0.88 30.95
N SER A 206 -10.90 -0.51 30.82
CA SER A 206 -12.05 -1.43 30.93
C SER A 206 -12.40 -2.14 29.62
N GLN A 207 -11.45 -2.32 28.70
CA GLN A 207 -11.68 -3.07 27.46
C GLN A 207 -11.68 -4.57 27.73
N GLN A 208 -12.44 -5.32 26.94
CA GLN A 208 -12.62 -6.76 27.10
C GLN A 208 -12.43 -7.49 25.76
N LEU A 209 -11.80 -8.66 25.79
CA LEU A 209 -11.74 -9.57 24.66
C LEU A 209 -13.05 -10.39 24.64
N GLN A 210 -14.00 -9.99 23.80
CA GLN A 210 -15.32 -10.59 23.72
C GLN A 210 -15.36 -11.81 22.80
N PHE A 211 -16.11 -12.82 23.21
CA PHE A 211 -16.37 -14.02 22.42
C PHE A 211 -17.87 -14.17 22.22
N ALA A 212 -18.32 -14.18 20.96
CA ALA A 212 -19.71 -14.31 20.52
C ALA A 212 -20.68 -13.18 20.94
N ASN A 213 -20.65 -12.68 22.18
CA ASN A 213 -21.52 -11.61 22.69
C ASN A 213 -20.91 -10.89 23.92
N ASN A 214 -21.63 -9.93 24.49
CA ASN A 214 -21.19 -9.09 25.60
C ASN A 214 -21.23 -9.74 27.00
N THR A 215 -21.58 -11.02 27.11
CA THR A 215 -21.64 -11.78 28.38
C THR A 215 -20.56 -12.84 28.51
N THR A 216 -19.80 -13.08 27.44
CA THR A 216 -18.67 -14.03 27.43
C THR A 216 -17.40 -13.30 27.01
N TYR A 217 -16.50 -13.03 27.95
CA TYR A 217 -15.31 -12.23 27.68
C TYR A 217 -14.19 -12.47 28.69
N ILE A 218 -12.99 -12.01 28.32
CA ILE A 218 -11.84 -11.91 29.21
C ILE A 218 -11.48 -10.43 29.37
N HIS A 219 -11.30 -9.98 30.61
CA HIS A 219 -10.87 -8.62 30.92
C HIS A 219 -10.07 -8.58 32.21
N HIS A 220 -9.56 -7.40 32.57
CA HIS A 220 -8.94 -7.17 33.86
C HIS A 220 -9.74 -6.14 34.67
N THR A 221 -9.63 -6.22 35.99
CA THR A 221 -10.17 -5.22 36.91
C THR A 221 -9.05 -4.47 37.63
N GLU A 222 -9.39 -3.42 38.39
CA GLU A 222 -8.41 -2.53 39.06
C GLU A 222 -7.46 -3.23 40.06
N ALA A 223 -7.64 -4.52 40.32
CA ALA A 223 -6.86 -5.29 41.30
C ALA A 223 -5.88 -6.30 40.66
N GLU A 224 -5.45 -6.10 39.40
CA GLU A 224 -4.61 -7.05 38.65
C GLU A 224 -5.24 -8.45 38.53
N ILE A 225 -6.57 -8.52 38.61
CA ILE A 225 -7.32 -9.77 38.51
C ILE A 225 -7.70 -9.97 37.05
N LEU A 226 -7.25 -11.10 36.48
CA LEU A 226 -7.79 -11.61 35.23
C LEU A 226 -9.14 -12.28 35.50
N GLU A 227 -10.19 -11.73 34.93
CA GLU A 227 -11.53 -12.31 35.01
C GLU A 227 -11.90 -12.97 33.68
N ILE A 228 -12.38 -14.21 33.78
CA ILE A 228 -13.02 -14.94 32.68
C ILE A 228 -14.51 -14.95 32.99
N VAL A 229 -15.25 -14.07 32.32
CA VAL A 229 -16.70 -13.94 32.50
C VAL A 229 -17.38 -14.87 31.49
N ALA A 230 -17.97 -15.96 31.97
CA ALA A 230 -18.72 -16.91 31.17
C ALA A 230 -19.69 -17.72 32.06
N PRO A 231 -20.80 -18.24 31.51
CA PRO A 231 -21.68 -19.16 32.24
C PRO A 231 -20.99 -20.48 32.65
N THR A 232 -20.00 -20.92 31.87
CA THR A 232 -19.25 -22.15 32.11
C THR A 232 -17.84 -22.00 31.56
N LEU A 233 -16.84 -22.42 32.33
CA LEU A 233 -15.47 -22.62 31.86
C LEU A 233 -15.24 -24.11 31.72
N ASN A 234 -15.06 -24.58 30.48
CA ASN A 234 -14.77 -25.99 30.20
C ASN A 234 -13.26 -26.18 29.97
N LEU A 235 -12.63 -26.99 30.81
CA LEU A 235 -11.22 -27.38 30.69
C LEU A 235 -11.17 -28.83 30.24
N THR A 236 -11.01 -29.04 28.94
CA THR A 236 -11.00 -30.36 28.30
C THR A 236 -9.60 -30.93 28.17
N THR A 237 -9.47 -32.21 27.81
CA THR A 237 -8.20 -32.98 27.75
C THR A 237 -7.48 -33.05 29.11
N GLU A 238 -6.40 -33.83 29.26
CA GLU A 238 -5.73 -34.01 30.56
C GLU A 238 -5.14 -32.68 31.08
N ILE A 239 -5.91 -31.94 31.89
CA ILE A 239 -5.51 -30.65 32.47
C ILE A 239 -5.02 -30.83 33.90
N LYS A 240 -3.86 -30.25 34.18
CA LYS A 240 -3.35 -30.07 35.54
C LYS A 240 -3.57 -28.62 35.99
N THR A 241 -4.58 -28.40 36.83
CA THR A 241 -4.83 -27.09 37.45
C THR A 241 -3.99 -26.94 38.70
N ASN A 242 -3.16 -25.88 38.77
CA ASN A 242 -2.38 -25.54 39.96
C ASN A 242 -2.94 -24.27 40.59
N VAL A 243 -3.33 -24.35 41.86
CA VAL A 243 -3.79 -23.21 42.67
C VAL A 243 -2.81 -23.06 43.83
N SER A 244 -1.97 -22.03 43.78
CA SER A 244 -0.87 -21.83 44.73
C SER A 244 -1.31 -21.38 46.13
N THR A 245 -2.53 -20.84 46.24
CA THR A 245 -3.14 -20.42 47.50
C THR A 245 -4.39 -21.23 47.78
N ASN A 246 -5.57 -20.66 47.60
CA ASN A 246 -6.85 -21.28 47.90
C ASN A 246 -7.71 -21.38 46.65
N LEU A 247 -8.35 -22.52 46.46
CA LEU A 247 -9.45 -22.67 45.50
C LEU A 247 -10.77 -22.37 46.22
N HIS A 248 -11.41 -21.26 45.88
CA HIS A 248 -12.74 -20.94 46.38
C HIS A 248 -13.80 -21.56 45.46
N VAL A 249 -14.65 -22.44 46.00
CA VAL A 249 -15.73 -23.09 45.27
C VAL A 249 -17.06 -22.63 45.85
N GLY A 250 -17.90 -21.99 45.04
CA GLY A 250 -19.11 -21.33 45.52
C GLY A 250 -20.25 -22.26 45.95
N SER A 251 -20.26 -23.52 45.50
CA SER A 251 -21.33 -24.48 45.85
C SER A 251 -20.81 -25.87 46.17
N SER A 252 -20.28 -26.57 45.17
CA SER A 252 -19.74 -27.92 45.34
C SER A 252 -18.55 -28.15 44.43
N LEU A 253 -17.56 -28.89 44.94
CA LEU A 253 -16.49 -29.47 44.14
C LEU A 253 -16.88 -30.91 43.79
N THR A 254 -16.75 -31.27 42.52
CA THR A 254 -16.98 -32.61 41.98
C THR A 254 -15.67 -33.10 41.40
N VAL A 255 -15.21 -34.29 41.80
CA VAL A 255 -13.97 -34.91 41.33
C VAL A 255 -14.29 -36.32 40.85
N GLY A 256 -13.84 -36.66 39.64
CA GLY A 256 -14.23 -37.91 38.96
C GLY A 256 -14.99 -37.61 37.68
N ASP A 257 -15.54 -38.64 37.04
CA ASP A 257 -16.46 -38.48 35.92
C ASP A 257 -17.88 -38.17 36.42
N GLU A 258 -18.82 -37.99 35.49
CA GLU A 258 -20.22 -37.68 35.82
C GLU A 258 -20.94 -38.84 36.49
N ASP A 259 -20.45 -40.07 36.30
CA ASP A 259 -21.11 -41.29 36.75
C ASP A 259 -20.67 -41.72 38.17
N GLU A 260 -19.40 -41.49 38.53
CA GLU A 260 -18.81 -41.88 39.81
C GLU A 260 -18.13 -40.69 40.55
N PRO A 261 -18.84 -39.59 40.86
CA PRO A 261 -18.20 -38.42 41.44
C PRO A 261 -17.99 -38.54 42.96
N LEU A 262 -16.79 -38.11 43.40
CA LEU A 262 -16.59 -37.60 44.76
C LEU A 262 -17.08 -36.16 44.81
N THR A 263 -18.00 -35.86 45.72
CA THR A 263 -18.51 -34.49 45.93
C THR A 263 -18.12 -33.93 47.30
N MET A 264 -17.73 -32.66 47.32
CA MET A 264 -17.48 -31.88 48.53
C MET A 264 -18.34 -30.61 48.50
N SER A 265 -19.12 -30.37 49.54
CA SER A 265 -20.07 -29.24 49.62
C SER A 265 -20.22 -28.73 51.06
N GLN A 266 -20.79 -27.54 51.23
CA GLN A 266 -21.19 -27.01 52.54
C GLN A 266 -22.71 -26.82 52.59
N VAL A 267 -23.35 -27.29 53.66
CA VAL A 267 -24.79 -27.13 53.90
C VAL A 267 -24.98 -26.70 55.34
N ASP A 268 -25.62 -25.54 55.56
CA ASP A 268 -25.88 -24.98 56.90
C ASP A 268 -24.64 -24.83 57.81
N GLY A 269 -23.46 -24.66 57.19
CA GLY A 269 -22.17 -24.53 57.88
C GLY A 269 -21.40 -25.85 58.01
N ASP A 270 -22.07 -26.99 57.88
CA ASP A 270 -21.45 -28.32 57.92
C ASP A 270 -20.81 -28.69 56.58
N VAL A 271 -19.68 -29.40 56.63
CA VAL A 271 -18.98 -29.91 55.46
C VAL A 271 -19.45 -31.32 55.15
N LEU A 272 -19.99 -31.53 53.94
CA LEU A 272 -20.43 -32.82 53.45
C LEU A 272 -19.45 -33.32 52.39
N ILE A 273 -18.86 -34.49 52.63
CA ILE A 273 -18.03 -35.24 51.68
C ILE A 273 -18.78 -36.52 51.36
N ARG A 274 -19.11 -36.75 50.08
CA ARG A 274 -19.92 -37.91 49.66
C ARG A 274 -19.26 -38.62 48.49
N ASN A 275 -19.08 -39.92 48.63
CA ASN A 275 -19.00 -40.81 47.47
C ASN A 275 -20.45 -41.03 47.00
N VAL A 276 -20.74 -40.69 45.74
CA VAL A 276 -22.11 -40.75 45.21
C VAL A 276 -22.36 -42.07 44.44
N ASP A 277 -21.32 -42.90 44.25
CA ASP A 277 -21.50 -44.22 43.65
C ASP A 277 -22.18 -45.19 44.64
N ILE A 278 -23.06 -46.03 44.09
CA ILE A 278 -23.95 -46.90 44.85
C ILE A 278 -23.15 -48.09 45.39
N ASN A 279 -23.35 -48.42 46.67
CA ASN A 279 -22.64 -49.51 47.37
C ASN A 279 -21.11 -49.34 47.41
N GLN A 280 -20.61 -48.12 47.22
CA GLN A 280 -19.19 -47.82 47.39
C GLN A 280 -18.94 -47.14 48.73
N ASP A 281 -17.88 -47.57 49.38
CA ASP A 281 -17.41 -46.95 50.61
C ASP A 281 -16.78 -45.57 50.34
N LEU A 282 -16.73 -44.72 51.37
CA LEU A 282 -15.74 -43.65 51.45
C LEU A 282 -14.53 -44.16 52.23
N LYS A 283 -13.38 -44.29 51.56
CA LYS A 283 -12.12 -44.76 52.15
C LYS A 283 -11.13 -43.61 52.31
N ILE A 284 -10.62 -43.42 53.53
CA ILE A 284 -9.52 -42.49 53.83
C ILE A 284 -8.32 -43.33 54.26
N GLY A 285 -7.27 -43.31 53.45
CA GLY A 285 -6.06 -44.09 53.67
C GLY A 285 -4.78 -43.27 53.54
N VAL A 286 -3.67 -43.86 53.93
CA VAL A 286 -2.33 -43.30 53.73
C VAL A 286 -1.50 -44.25 52.89
N THR A 287 -0.77 -43.72 51.93
CA THR A 287 0.24 -44.48 51.20
C THR A 287 1.53 -44.50 52.02
N ARG A 288 1.87 -45.64 52.62
CA ARG A 288 3.23 -45.87 53.14
C ARG A 288 4.09 -46.44 52.02
N ALA A 289 5.38 -46.12 52.01
CA ALA A 289 6.31 -46.65 51.01
C ALA A 289 6.24 -48.20 50.98
N GLY A 290 5.59 -48.76 49.95
CA GLY A 290 5.25 -50.17 49.80
C GLY A 290 3.97 -50.37 48.95
N PRO A 291 3.66 -51.58 48.47
CA PRO A 291 2.53 -51.85 47.57
C PRO A 291 1.16 -51.94 48.29
N THR A 292 1.10 -51.65 49.59
CA THR A 292 -0.12 -51.80 50.40
C THR A 292 -0.66 -50.43 50.77
N GLU A 293 -1.89 -50.14 50.33
CA GLU A 293 -2.67 -49.04 50.87
C GLU A 293 -3.23 -49.44 52.24
N ASP A 294 -2.90 -48.67 53.28
CA ASP A 294 -3.51 -48.82 54.59
C ASP A 294 -4.67 -47.83 54.71
N TYR A 295 -5.90 -48.33 54.80
CA TYR A 295 -7.08 -47.49 55.07
C TYR A 295 -7.22 -47.24 56.57
N VAL A 296 -7.32 -45.98 56.96
CA VAL A 296 -7.46 -45.54 58.36
C VAL A 296 -8.94 -45.37 58.74
N LEU A 297 -9.80 -45.07 57.76
CA LEU A 297 -11.24 -45.01 57.90
C LEU A 297 -11.92 -45.57 56.66
N THR A 298 -12.92 -46.42 56.86
CA THR A 298 -13.88 -46.84 55.83
C THR A 298 -15.25 -46.51 56.36
N LEU A 299 -15.99 -45.68 55.64
CA LEU A 299 -17.41 -45.45 55.88
C LEU A 299 -18.17 -46.30 54.87
N ASP A 300 -18.88 -47.30 55.39
CA ASP A 300 -19.64 -48.25 54.59
C ASP A 300 -20.77 -47.55 53.84
N GLY A 301 -20.82 -47.73 52.53
CA GLY A 301 -21.87 -47.19 51.66
C GLY A 301 -23.03 -48.15 51.38
N THR A 302 -23.04 -49.33 52.00
CA THR A 302 -24.00 -50.42 51.73
C THR A 302 -25.18 -50.52 52.71
N ASP A 303 -25.13 -49.79 53.83
CA ASP A 303 -26.18 -49.75 54.88
C ASP A 303 -27.20 -48.60 54.70
#